data_AF-A0A958LD37-F1
#
_entry.id   AF-A0A958LD37-F1
#
_cell.length_a   1.000
_cell.length_b   1.000
_cell.length_c   1.000
_cell.angle_alpha   90.00
_cell.angle_beta   90.00
_cell.angle_gamma   90.00
#
_symmetry.space_group_name_H-M   'P 1'
#
loop_
_entity.id
_entity.type
_entity.pdbx_description
1 polymer ?
#
loop_
_entity_poly.entity_id
_entity_poly.type
_entity_poly.pdbx_seq_one_letter_code
_entity_poly.pdbx_strand_id
1 'polypeptide(L)'
;GANRITMALGGTSGFTSSSLLNSGFSPFGMKLGDFNEDGALDLGTTVTGSGFDVFISNTTEVGQLDPFDLLTVDSARTALDQLKTKLSSLSASKGVIGASISRLTTAANHNATTAENVSAARSRIQDVDVAREAANLARESILQQAGVQILAQANQAPAIALQLLSA
;
A
#
# COMPACT_ATOMS: atom_id res chain seq x y z
N GLY A 1 -16.01 9.18 39.52
CA GLY A 1 -14.89 8.22 39.48
C GLY A 1 -13.85 8.74 38.51
N ALA A 2 -12.57 8.57 38.81
CA ALA A 2 -11.49 8.90 37.87
C ALA A 2 -11.33 7.77 36.86
N ASN A 3 -11.07 8.11 35.60
CA ASN A 3 -10.67 7.14 34.59
C ASN A 3 -9.18 6.82 34.77
N ARG A 4 -8.83 5.54 34.64
CA ARG A 4 -7.45 5.07 34.79
C ARG A 4 -7.01 4.38 33.51
N ILE A 5 -5.78 4.69 33.12
CA ILE A 5 -5.07 4.04 32.05
C ILE A 5 -4.20 2.95 32.68
N THR A 6 -4.41 1.69 32.28
CA THR A 6 -3.49 0.58 32.53
C THR A 6 -2.75 0.28 31.24
N MET A 7 -1.44 0.48 31.25
CA MET A 7 -0.58 0.11 30.14
C MET A 7 0.49 -0.85 30.63
N ALA A 8 0.64 -1.96 29.92
CA ALA A 8 1.73 -2.91 30.13
C ALA A 8 2.63 -2.86 28.90
N LEU A 9 3.87 -2.43 29.08
CA LEU A 9 4.83 -2.30 27.98
C LEU A 9 5.47 -3.66 27.71
N GLY A 10 5.49 -4.07 26.44
CA GLY A 10 6.04 -5.37 26.02
C GLY A 10 7.56 -5.37 25.96
N GLY A 11 8.19 -6.42 26.49
CA GLY A 11 9.60 -6.77 26.28
C GLY A 11 9.76 -8.16 25.67
N THR A 12 11.00 -8.58 25.41
CA THR A 12 11.35 -9.87 24.78
C THR A 12 10.90 -11.12 25.55
N SER A 13 10.50 -10.98 26.82
CA SER A 13 10.03 -12.07 27.69
C SER A 13 8.60 -11.89 28.22
N GLY A 14 7.84 -10.94 27.68
CA GLY A 14 6.45 -10.66 28.07
C GLY A 14 6.20 -9.20 28.44
N PHE A 15 5.01 -8.91 28.95
CA PHE A 15 4.65 -7.56 29.40
C PHE A 15 5.28 -7.27 30.77
N THR A 16 5.84 -6.07 30.90
CA THR A 16 6.33 -5.53 32.19
C THR A 16 5.16 -5.14 33.10
N SER A 17 5.46 -4.81 34.37
CA SER A 17 4.43 -4.41 35.35
C SER A 17 3.65 -3.19 34.86
N SER A 18 2.32 -3.25 34.91
CA SER A 18 1.47 -2.19 34.39
C SER A 18 1.57 -0.91 35.22
N SER A 19 1.80 0.23 34.56
CA SER A 19 1.69 1.56 35.17
C SER A 19 0.23 2.02 35.21
N LEU A 20 -0.19 2.63 36.32
CA LEU A 20 -1.53 3.21 36.49
C LEU A 20 -1.46 4.73 36.40
N LEU A 21 -1.96 5.29 35.30
CA LEU A 21 -2.02 6.73 35.10
C LEU A 21 -3.46 7.24 35.21
N ASN A 22 -3.65 8.32 35.97
CA ASN A 22 -4.93 9.02 36.02
C ASN A 22 -5.10 9.84 34.73
N SER A 23 -6.14 9.53 33.95
CA SER A 23 -6.44 10.19 32.68
C SER A 23 -7.50 11.28 32.81
N GLY A 24 -8.01 11.54 34.01
CA GLY A 24 -9.03 12.55 34.27
C GLY A 24 -10.34 11.95 34.78
N PHE A 25 -11.43 12.70 34.66
CA PHE A 25 -12.72 12.36 35.26
C PHE A 25 -13.64 11.66 34.25
N SER A 26 -14.44 10.69 34.70
CA SER A 26 -15.49 10.07 33.88
C SER A 26 -16.50 11.12 33.36
N PRO A 27 -16.98 11.03 32.10
CA PRO A 27 -16.88 9.86 31.21
C PRO A 27 -15.67 9.83 30.26
N PHE A 28 -14.92 10.91 30.09
CA PHE A 28 -13.80 11.02 29.14
C PHE A 28 -12.49 11.41 29.84
N GLY A 29 -11.40 10.71 29.54
CA GLY A 29 -10.07 11.02 30.04
C GLY A 29 -9.05 11.10 28.92
N MET A 30 -8.09 12.03 29.01
CA MET A 30 -6.97 12.15 28.09
C MET A 30 -5.68 12.33 28.89
N LYS A 31 -4.60 11.68 28.44
CA LYS A 31 -3.27 11.84 29.00
C LYS A 31 -2.27 11.92 27.85
N LEU A 32 -1.39 12.90 27.93
CA LEU A 32 -0.21 13.02 27.09
C LEU A 32 1.01 12.52 27.87
N GLY A 33 1.91 11.82 27.20
CA GLY A 33 3.17 11.33 27.75
C GLY A 33 3.89 10.46 26.73
N ASP A 34 5.20 10.33 26.86
CA ASP A 34 5.97 9.33 26.12
C ASP A 34 5.73 7.97 26.80
N PHE A 35 4.87 7.15 26.21
CA PHE A 35 4.43 5.91 26.84
C PHE A 35 5.30 4.72 26.46
N ASN A 36 5.94 4.75 25.29
CA ASN A 36 6.85 3.69 24.83
C ASN A 36 8.34 4.02 25.01
N GLU A 37 8.65 5.16 25.64
CA GLU A 37 10.01 5.66 25.91
C GLU A 37 10.83 5.88 24.62
N ASP A 38 10.17 6.19 23.50
CA ASP A 38 10.85 6.45 22.23
C ASP A 38 11.21 7.93 22.01
N GLY A 39 10.83 8.80 22.96
CA GLY A 39 11.05 10.23 22.91
C GLY A 39 10.00 11.01 22.12
N ALA A 40 8.97 10.35 21.59
CA ALA A 40 7.80 11.00 21.00
C ALA A 40 6.68 11.18 22.05
N LEU A 41 5.85 12.21 21.88
CA LEU A 41 4.68 12.41 22.72
C LEU A 41 3.54 11.51 22.24
N ASP A 42 3.06 10.62 23.10
CA ASP A 42 1.89 9.78 22.83
C ASP A 42 0.62 10.34 23.46
N LEU A 43 -0.52 9.87 22.94
CA LEU A 43 -1.86 10.22 23.45
C LEU A 43 -2.61 8.98 23.90
N GLY A 44 -2.98 8.97 25.18
CA GLY A 44 -3.85 7.96 25.79
C GLY A 44 -5.23 8.55 26.02
N THR A 45 -6.27 7.92 25.48
CA THR A 45 -7.65 8.35 25.66
C THR A 45 -8.49 7.26 26.34
N THR A 46 -9.42 7.67 27.19
CA THR A 46 -10.29 6.74 27.92
C THR A 46 -11.73 7.19 27.77
N VAL A 47 -12.62 6.30 27.34
CA VAL A 47 -14.05 6.59 27.27
C VAL A 47 -14.83 5.51 28.03
N THR A 48 -15.77 5.93 28.85
CA THR A 48 -16.61 5.00 29.64
C THR A 48 -17.38 4.09 28.69
N GLY A 49 -17.18 2.77 28.80
CA GLY A 49 -17.84 1.76 27.97
C GLY A 49 -17.17 1.42 26.64
N SER A 50 -16.09 2.14 26.25
CA SER A 50 -15.42 1.93 24.95
C SER A 50 -13.97 1.42 25.07
N GLY A 51 -13.43 1.30 26.28
CA GLY A 51 -12.06 0.83 26.52
C GLY A 51 -11.03 1.96 26.59
N PHE A 52 -9.75 1.58 26.48
CA PHE A 52 -8.59 2.46 26.53
C PHE A 52 -7.86 2.40 25.19
N ASP A 53 -7.72 3.55 24.52
CA ASP A 53 -7.00 3.67 23.26
C ASP A 53 -5.67 4.41 23.48
N VAL A 54 -4.60 3.86 22.91
CA VAL A 54 -3.26 4.46 22.88
C VAL A 54 -2.90 4.76 21.44
N PHE A 55 -2.66 6.03 21.15
CA PHE A 55 -2.09 6.47 19.90
C PHE A 55 -0.59 6.67 20.12
N ILE A 56 0.21 5.70 19.67
CA ILE A 56 1.67 5.78 19.68
C ILE A 56 2.13 6.63 18.50
N SER A 57 2.83 7.71 18.78
CA SER A 57 3.43 8.56 17.76
C SER A 57 4.70 7.91 17.24
N ASN A 58 4.84 7.76 15.91
CA ASN A 58 6.06 7.22 15.31
C ASN A 58 7.06 8.31 14.89
N THR A 59 6.73 9.57 15.15
CA THR A 59 7.60 10.71 14.88
C THR A 59 8.13 11.22 16.20
N THR A 60 9.41 10.97 16.46
CA THR A 60 10.15 11.73 17.46
C THR A 60 10.10 13.20 17.06
N GLU A 61 9.35 14.02 17.81
CA GLU A 61 9.41 15.46 17.61
C GLU A 61 10.86 15.89 17.87
N VAL A 62 11.48 16.49 16.86
CA VAL A 62 12.67 17.31 17.10
C VAL A 62 12.17 18.60 17.73
N GLY A 63 11.78 18.53 19.00
CA GLY A 63 11.27 19.67 19.75
C GLY A 63 12.31 20.79 19.80
N GLN A 64 11.86 22.01 20.06
CA GLN A 64 12.72 23.19 20.11
C GLN A 64 13.91 22.99 21.09
N LEU A 65 15.04 23.65 20.81
CA LEU A 65 16.13 23.71 21.79
C LEU A 65 15.65 24.54 22.97
N ASP A 66 15.80 24.02 24.18
CA ASP A 66 15.64 24.84 25.37
C ASP A 66 16.69 25.96 25.35
N PRO A 67 16.40 27.14 25.91
CA PRO A 67 17.41 28.19 26.06
C PRO A 67 18.64 27.66 26.80
N PHE A 68 19.82 27.87 26.24
CA PHE A 68 21.09 27.46 26.85
C PHE A 68 22.08 28.63 26.93
N ASP A 69 22.96 28.55 27.92
CA ASP A 69 23.97 29.57 28.21
C ASP A 69 25.39 29.01 28.00
N LEU A 70 26.27 29.83 27.41
CA LEU A 70 27.67 29.49 27.13
C LEU A 70 28.66 30.29 27.99
N LEU A 71 28.17 31.09 28.95
CA LEU A 71 29.01 31.98 29.77
C LEU A 71 29.90 31.23 30.78
N THR A 72 29.57 30.00 31.15
CA THR A 72 30.40 29.17 32.05
C THR A 72 30.78 27.84 31.39
N VAL A 73 31.85 27.21 31.86
CA VAL A 73 32.29 25.89 31.37
C VAL A 73 31.20 24.83 31.60
N ASP A 74 30.52 24.89 32.74
CA ASP A 74 29.46 23.91 33.07
C ASP A 74 28.20 24.14 32.22
N SER A 75 27.76 25.40 32.06
CA SER A 75 26.60 25.71 31.21
C SER A 75 26.85 25.35 29.74
N ALA A 76 28.07 25.58 29.24
CA ALA A 76 28.47 25.17 27.89
C ALA A 76 28.49 23.64 27.70
N ARG A 77 28.88 22.88 28.73
CA ARG A 77 28.82 21.40 28.69
C ARG A 77 27.37 20.91 28.65
N THR A 78 26.48 21.49 29.45
CA THR A 78 25.05 21.18 29.42
C THR A 78 24.44 21.50 28.05
N ALA A 79 24.76 22.66 27.47
CA ALA A 79 24.32 23.04 26.12
C ALA A 79 24.77 22.03 25.05
N LEU A 80 26.03 21.58 25.14
CA LEU A 80 26.58 20.58 24.21
C LEU A 80 25.82 19.25 24.32
N ASP A 81 25.49 18.80 25.52
CA ASP A 81 24.77 17.55 25.69
C ASP A 81 23.31 17.65 25.21
N GLN A 82 22.64 18.78 25.42
CA GLN A 82 21.32 19.06 24.82
C GLN A 82 21.38 18.99 23.29
N LEU A 83 22.39 19.61 22.67
CA LEU A 83 22.58 19.58 21.22
C LEU A 83 22.84 18.15 20.70
N LYS A 84 23.66 17.36 21.39
CA LYS A 84 23.92 15.96 21.02
C LYS A 84 22.64 15.13 21.02
N THR A 85 21.82 15.25 22.07
CA THR A 85 20.55 14.54 22.17
C THR A 85 19.64 14.90 21.00
N LYS A 86 19.51 16.20 20.70
CA LYS A 86 18.65 16.68 19.60
C LYS A 86 19.17 16.26 18.23
N LEU A 87 20.49 16.27 18.03
CA LEU A 87 21.11 15.76 16.81
C LEU A 87 20.88 14.24 16.64
N SER A 88 20.90 13.49 17.74
CA SER A 88 20.58 12.06 17.75
C SER A 88 19.12 11.82 17.34
N SER A 89 18.16 12.53 17.95
CA SER A 89 16.75 12.47 17.57
C SER A 89 16.51 12.83 16.11
N LEU A 90 17.15 13.90 15.61
CA LEU A 90 17.08 14.28 14.19
C LEU A 90 17.63 13.17 13.28
N SER A 91 18.73 12.54 13.68
CA SER A 91 19.34 11.43 12.93
C SER A 91 18.42 10.20 12.90
N ALA A 92 17.77 9.89 14.02
CA ALA A 92 16.78 8.81 14.11
C ALA A 92 15.57 9.10 13.20
N SER A 93 15.02 10.31 13.25
CA SER A 93 13.92 10.76 12.38
C SER A 93 14.29 10.65 10.89
N LYS A 94 15.50 11.10 10.51
CA LYS A 94 16.03 10.91 9.15
C LYS A 94 16.14 9.44 8.75
N GLY A 95 16.53 8.57 9.69
CA GLY A 95 16.59 7.12 9.49
C GLY A 95 15.22 6.51 9.17
N VAL A 96 14.18 6.89 9.92
CA VAL A 96 12.79 6.44 9.68
C VAL A 96 12.27 6.93 8.32
N ILE A 97 12.54 8.18 7.96
CA ILE A 97 12.19 8.72 6.64
C ILE A 97 12.92 7.93 5.54
N GLY A 98 14.22 7.67 5.69
CA GLY A 98 15.01 6.89 4.73
C GLY A 98 14.49 5.47 4.56
N ALA A 99 14.11 4.80 5.65
CA ALA A 99 13.48 3.47 5.60
C ALA A 99 12.13 3.51 4.87
N SER A 100 11.31 4.53 5.13
CA SER A 100 10.03 4.74 4.45
C SER A 100 10.22 4.97 2.95
N ILE A 101 11.20 5.79 2.55
CA ILE A 101 11.55 6.03 1.14
C ILE A 101 12.03 4.74 0.47
N SER A 102 12.86 3.94 1.14
CA SER A 102 13.32 2.65 0.63
C SER A 102 12.15 1.72 0.35
N ARG A 103 11.24 1.56 1.31
CA ARG A 103 10.00 0.77 1.15
C ARG A 103 9.12 1.27 0.01
N LEU A 104 8.91 2.58 -0.10
CA LEU A 104 8.13 3.19 -1.19
C LEU A 104 8.78 2.94 -2.55
N THR A 105 10.10 3.02 -2.63
CA THR A 105 10.86 2.75 -3.86
C THR A 105 10.73 1.28 -4.26
N THR A 106 10.88 0.35 -3.32
CA THR A 106 10.66 -1.09 -3.58
C THR A 106 9.23 -1.37 -4.04
N ALA A 107 8.23 -0.80 -3.37
CA ALA A 107 6.83 -0.97 -3.75
C ALA A 107 6.54 -0.39 -5.14
N ALA A 108 7.08 0.79 -5.46
CA ALA A 108 6.95 1.41 -6.77
C ALA A 108 7.56 0.54 -7.87
N ASN A 109 8.78 0.02 -7.66
CA ASN A 109 9.44 -0.88 -8.62
C ASN A 109 8.64 -2.16 -8.84
N HIS A 110 8.14 -2.77 -7.76
CA HIS A 110 7.31 -3.98 -7.86
C HIS A 110 6.00 -3.73 -8.63
N ASN A 111 5.35 -2.60 -8.36
CA ASN A 111 4.14 -2.20 -9.08
C ASN A 111 4.41 -1.93 -10.56
N ALA A 112 5.54 -1.30 -10.90
CA ALA A 112 5.93 -1.06 -12.28
C ALA A 112 6.11 -2.37 -13.07
N THR A 113 6.88 -3.32 -12.53
CA THR A 113 7.04 -4.66 -13.14
C THR A 113 5.71 -5.40 -13.25
N THR A 114 4.85 -5.30 -12.25
CA THR A 114 3.51 -5.91 -12.29
C THR A 114 2.65 -5.28 -13.39
N ALA A 115 2.68 -3.96 -13.54
CA ALA A 115 1.96 -3.25 -14.58
C ALA A 115 2.44 -3.66 -15.99
N GLU A 116 3.76 -3.80 -16.19
CA GLU A 116 4.33 -4.31 -17.44
C GLU A 116 3.85 -5.74 -17.75
N ASN A 117 3.90 -6.64 -16.76
CA ASN A 117 3.45 -8.01 -16.92
C ASN A 117 1.96 -8.11 -17.24
N VAL A 118 1.11 -7.31 -16.57
CA VAL A 118 -0.33 -7.25 -16.85
C VAL A 118 -0.60 -6.68 -18.24
N SER A 119 0.13 -5.63 -18.64
CA SER A 119 0.02 -5.05 -19.99
C SER A 119 0.39 -6.07 -21.06
N ALA A 120 1.50 -6.79 -20.89
CA ALA A 120 1.94 -7.84 -21.81
C ALA A 120 0.95 -9.01 -21.86
N ALA A 121 0.38 -9.43 -20.73
CA ALA A 121 -0.66 -10.44 -20.69
C ALA A 121 -1.94 -9.99 -21.42
N ARG A 122 -2.35 -8.73 -21.23
CA ARG A 122 -3.49 -8.14 -21.92
C ARG A 122 -3.27 -8.08 -23.44
N SER A 123 -2.09 -7.65 -23.90
CA SER A 123 -1.74 -7.65 -25.32
C SER A 123 -1.87 -9.05 -25.92
N ARG A 124 -1.31 -10.08 -25.26
CA ARG A 124 -1.43 -11.47 -25.73
C ARG A 124 -2.88 -11.94 -25.84
N ILE A 125 -3.74 -11.60 -24.88
CA ILE A 125 -5.17 -11.97 -24.94
C ILE A 125 -5.85 -11.26 -26.11
N GLN A 126 -5.62 -9.96 -26.26
CA GLN A 126 -6.20 -9.17 -27.35
C GLN A 126 -5.73 -9.65 -28.72
N ASP A 127 -4.44 -9.90 -28.90
CA ASP A 127 -3.87 -10.41 -30.15
C ASP A 127 -4.44 -11.79 -30.50
N VAL A 128 -4.62 -12.68 -29.51
CA VAL A 128 -5.23 -14.00 -29.71
C VAL A 128 -6.72 -13.90 -30.08
N ASP A 129 -7.46 -12.97 -29.48
CA ASP A 129 -8.86 -12.74 -29.81
C ASP A 129 -9.03 -12.15 -31.21
N VAL A 130 -8.19 -11.18 -31.59
CA VAL A 130 -8.15 -10.62 -32.96
C VAL A 130 -7.78 -11.69 -33.98
N ALA A 131 -6.78 -12.53 -33.70
CA ALA A 131 -6.40 -13.63 -34.57
C ALA A 131 -7.54 -14.66 -34.75
N ARG A 132 -8.31 -14.94 -33.69
CA ARG A 132 -9.47 -15.83 -33.75
C ARG A 132 -10.59 -15.26 -34.62
N GLU A 133 -10.90 -13.98 -34.46
CA GLU A 133 -11.92 -13.30 -35.25
C GLU A 133 -11.52 -13.20 -36.73
N ALA A 134 -10.25 -12.89 -37.01
CA ALA A 134 -9.72 -12.89 -38.37
C ALA A 134 -9.80 -14.29 -39.03
N ALA A 135 -9.52 -15.36 -38.28
CA ALA A 135 -9.66 -16.73 -38.78
C ALA A 135 -11.14 -17.11 -39.05
N ASN A 136 -12.08 -16.64 -38.22
CA ASN A 136 -13.50 -16.85 -38.44
C ASN A 136 -13.99 -16.10 -39.67
N LEU A 137 -13.64 -14.81 -39.81
CA LEU A 137 -13.96 -14.01 -41.00
C LEU A 137 -13.39 -14.63 -42.28
N ALA A 138 -12.16 -15.13 -42.25
CA ALA A 138 -11.55 -15.83 -43.37
C ALA A 138 -12.30 -17.13 -43.71
N ARG A 139 -12.69 -17.93 -42.70
CA ARG A 139 -13.50 -19.14 -42.89
C ARG A 139 -14.85 -18.82 -43.52
N GLU A 140 -15.54 -17.79 -43.04
CA GLU A 140 -16.83 -17.36 -43.59
C GLU A 140 -16.70 -16.86 -45.02
N SER A 141 -15.66 -16.08 -45.33
CA SER A 141 -15.37 -15.61 -46.70
C SER A 141 -15.11 -16.77 -47.67
N ILE A 142 -14.37 -17.80 -47.22
CA ILE A 142 -14.13 -19.02 -48.01
C ILE A 142 -15.44 -19.79 -48.20
N LEU A 143 -16.25 -19.96 -47.16
CA LEU A 143 -17.55 -20.63 -47.26
C LEU A 143 -18.52 -19.91 -48.20
N GLN A 144 -18.53 -18.57 -48.19
CA GLN A 144 -19.34 -17.78 -49.11
C GLN A 144 -18.86 -17.95 -50.56
N GLN A 145 -17.55 -17.88 -50.84
CA GLN A 145 -17.02 -18.12 -52.18
C GLN A 145 -17.25 -19.56 -52.66
N ALA A 146 -17.04 -20.55 -51.78
CA ALA A 146 -17.31 -21.96 -52.09
C ALA A 146 -18.80 -22.20 -52.31
N GLY A 147 -19.69 -21.59 -51.52
CA GLY A 147 -21.14 -21.68 -51.70
C GLY A 147 -21.60 -21.13 -53.04
N VAL A 148 -21.03 -20.00 -53.50
CA VAL A 148 -21.32 -19.45 -54.83
C VAL A 148 -20.84 -20.38 -55.94
N GLN A 149 -19.63 -20.96 -55.83
CA GLN A 149 -19.13 -21.91 -56.83
C GLN A 149 -19.94 -23.21 -56.84
N ILE A 150 -20.30 -23.74 -55.67
CA ILE A 150 -21.14 -24.96 -55.56
C ILE A 150 -22.53 -24.70 -56.11
N LEU A 151 -23.16 -23.54 -55.84
CA LEU A 151 -24.44 -23.17 -56.44
C LEU A 151 -24.33 -23.03 -57.97
N ALA A 152 -23.26 -22.39 -58.46
CA ALA A 152 -23.02 -22.28 -59.91
C ALA A 152 -22.85 -23.65 -60.56
N GLN A 153 -22.14 -24.58 -59.91
CA GLN A 153 -21.92 -25.93 -60.42
C GLN A 153 -23.16 -26.83 -60.30
N ALA A 154 -23.92 -26.70 -59.21
CA ALA A 154 -25.20 -27.37 -59.02
C ALA A 154 -26.26 -26.92 -60.03
N ASN A 155 -26.24 -25.66 -60.47
CA ASN A 155 -27.13 -25.16 -61.52
C ASN A 155 -26.76 -25.68 -62.92
N GLN A 156 -25.50 -26.08 -63.17
CA GLN A 156 -25.09 -26.68 -64.45
C GLN A 156 -25.40 -28.17 -64.54
N ALA A 157 -25.38 -28.89 -63.41
CA ALA A 157 -25.69 -30.32 -63.36
C ALA A 157 -27.07 -30.71 -63.98
N PRO A 158 -28.21 -30.05 -63.69
CA PRO A 158 -29.49 -30.38 -64.29
C PRO A 158 -29.57 -30.02 -65.78
N ALA A 159 -28.85 -28.99 -66.24
CA ALA A 159 -28.82 -28.63 -67.66
C ALA A 159 -28.12 -29.71 -68.51
N ILE A 160 -27.03 -30.29 -67.98
CA ILE A 160 -26.32 -31.41 -68.62
C ILE A 160 -27.19 -32.68 -68.59
N ALA A 161 -27.89 -32.94 -67.48
CA ALA A 161 -28.82 -34.08 -67.39
C ALA A 161 -29.98 -33.98 -68.38
N LEU A 162 -30.53 -32.78 -68.62
CA LEU A 162 -31.56 -32.56 -69.63
C LEU A 162 -31.04 -32.79 -71.05
N GLN A 163 -29.80 -32.37 -71.36
CA GLN A 163 -29.17 -32.66 -72.66
C GLN A 163 -29.01 -34.16 -72.91
N LEU A 164 -28.70 -34.95 -71.87
CA LEU A 164 -28.58 -36.41 -71.95
C LEU A 164 -29.93 -37.15 -72.01
N LEU A 165 -31.04 -36.53 -71.61
CA LEU A 165 -32.39 -37.10 -71.72
C LEU A 165 -33.07 -36.73 -73.05
N SER A 166 -32.65 -35.62 -73.68
CA SER A 166 -33.16 -35.16 -74.98
C SER A 166 -32.39 -35.68 -76.20
N ALA A 167 -31.37 -36.49 -75.99
CA ALA A 167 -30.57 -37.18 -77.00
C ALA A 167 -30.87 -38.69 -76.95
#